data_AF-A0A952RRB0-F1
#
_entry.id   AF-A0A952RRB0-F1
#
_cell.length_a   1.000
_cell.length_b   1.000
_cell.length_c   1.000
_cell.angle_alpha   90.00
_cell.angle_beta   90.00
_cell.angle_gamma   90.00
#
_symmetry.space_group_name_H-M   'P 1'
#
loop_
_entity.id
_entity.type
_entity.pdbx_description
1 polymer ?
#
loop_
_entity_poly.entity_id
_entity_poly.type
_entity_poly.pdbx_seq_one_letter_code
_entity_poly.pdbx_strand_id
1 'polypeptide(L)'
;MKFKTFRALLISGLAVVGLGAFGACAYQCSRTQPKPEEPTVAATVTTTATVPPVMGPTTTSTPTPTPNTATPTAADPLALREVDREILARLPMSISGAKVKDAFKGKSYKVDFYKDDGFAKVNRLKIDLDRDDKWDEKWDIEDGSPTPKIKRHVAPRDDEQYTDEYRLLEGRWSPKAR
;
A
#
# COMPACT_ATOMS: atom_id res chain seq x y z
N MET A 1 -35.76 -11.33 32.85
CA MET A 1 -35.73 -9.91 33.24
C MET A 1 -34.42 -9.30 32.73
N LYS A 2 -34.49 -8.06 32.25
CA LYS A 2 -33.47 -7.36 31.44
C LYS A 2 -32.37 -6.77 32.35
N PHE A 3 -31.09 -7.15 32.17
CA PHE A 3 -29.98 -6.52 32.86
C PHE A 3 -29.47 -5.30 32.08
N LYS A 4 -29.95 -4.12 32.47
CA LYS A 4 -29.50 -2.79 32.01
C LYS A 4 -28.76 -2.09 33.16
N THR A 5 -27.49 -2.40 33.41
CA THR A 5 -26.71 -1.66 34.44
C THR A 5 -25.19 -1.89 34.38
N PHE A 6 -24.54 -1.66 33.23
CA PHE A 6 -23.06 -1.62 33.14
C PHE A 6 -22.55 -0.40 32.36
N ARG A 7 -23.18 0.77 32.55
CA ARG A 7 -22.75 2.05 31.95
C ARG A 7 -22.41 3.14 32.96
N ALA A 8 -22.25 2.79 34.24
CA ALA A 8 -22.12 3.78 35.33
C ALA A 8 -20.83 3.65 36.17
N LEU A 9 -19.75 3.07 35.64
CA LEU A 9 -18.47 2.94 36.38
C LEU A 9 -17.22 3.36 35.59
N LEU A 10 -17.37 4.35 34.71
CA LEU A 10 -16.24 4.99 34.00
C LEU A 10 -16.24 6.52 34.15
N ILE A 11 -16.93 7.05 35.15
CA ILE A 11 -17.00 8.48 35.47
C ILE A 11 -16.70 8.68 36.98
N SER A 12 -15.52 8.26 37.44
CA SER A 12 -15.05 8.56 38.81
C SER A 12 -13.55 8.24 39.00
N GLY A 13 -12.70 8.70 38.08
CA GLY A 13 -11.25 8.46 38.14
C GLY A 13 -10.42 9.67 37.74
N LEU A 14 -10.94 10.88 37.99
CA LEU A 14 -10.29 12.14 37.62
C LEU A 14 -10.35 13.11 38.81
N ALA A 15 -9.48 12.89 39.79
CA ALA A 15 -9.02 13.93 40.73
C ALA A 15 -7.88 13.36 41.60
N VAL A 16 -6.83 14.18 41.78
CA VAL A 16 -5.67 13.99 42.68
C VAL A 16 -4.47 13.22 42.09
N VAL A 17 -3.73 13.87 41.18
CA VAL A 17 -2.32 14.28 41.39
C VAL A 17 -2.05 15.49 40.49
N GLY A 18 -2.17 16.69 41.06
CA GLY A 18 -1.66 17.92 40.47
C GLY A 18 -0.28 18.23 41.03
N LEU A 19 0.53 18.92 40.22
CA LEU A 19 1.86 19.50 40.48
C LEU A 19 3.08 18.62 40.17
N GLY A 20 3.45 18.59 38.88
CA GLY A 20 4.80 18.22 38.44
C GLY A 20 4.83 17.84 36.96
N ALA A 21 5.66 18.55 36.18
CA ALA A 21 6.02 18.25 34.78
C ALA A 21 5.11 18.78 33.65
N PHE A 22 4.67 20.05 33.75
CA PHE A 22 4.68 20.93 32.58
C PHE A 22 6.13 21.33 32.31
N GLY A 23 6.88 20.55 31.51
CA GLY A 23 8.29 20.89 31.25
C GLY A 23 9.22 19.81 30.69
N ALA A 24 8.72 18.80 29.96
CA ALA A 24 9.61 17.78 29.38
C ALA A 24 9.09 17.19 28.06
N CYS A 25 8.47 18.00 27.19
CA CYS A 25 8.04 17.58 25.83
C CYS A 25 8.54 18.53 24.72
N ALA A 26 9.76 19.06 24.88
CA ALA A 26 10.38 19.96 23.88
C ALA A 26 11.91 19.79 23.75
N TYR A 27 12.48 18.65 24.15
CA TYR A 27 13.95 18.49 24.22
C TYR A 27 14.50 17.24 23.52
N GLN A 28 13.84 16.71 22.48
CA GLN A 28 14.36 15.54 21.76
C GLN A 28 14.19 15.51 20.24
N CYS A 29 13.80 16.62 19.60
CA CYS A 29 13.79 16.74 18.13
C CYS A 29 14.68 17.87 17.58
N SER A 30 15.58 18.43 18.39
CA SER A 30 16.49 19.53 17.98
C SER A 30 17.94 19.13 18.19
N ARG A 31 18.52 18.36 17.26
CA ARG A 31 19.94 18.44 16.91
C ARG A 31 20.18 17.86 15.52
N THR A 32 19.80 18.69 14.56
CA THR A 32 20.47 18.94 13.29
C THR A 32 21.95 18.54 13.34
N GLN A 33 22.34 17.56 12.54
CA GLN A 33 23.74 17.33 12.21
C GLN A 33 24.18 18.42 11.22
N PRO A 34 25.26 19.19 11.49
CA PRO A 34 25.85 20.07 10.48
C PRO A 34 26.58 19.21 9.44
N LYS A 35 26.24 19.42 8.16
CA LYS A 35 26.96 18.88 7.01
C LYS A 35 28.25 19.70 6.81
N PRO A 36 29.45 19.11 6.85
CA PRO A 36 30.67 19.80 6.46
C PRO A 36 30.71 19.99 4.93
N GLU A 37 30.92 21.23 4.51
CA GLU A 37 31.31 21.63 3.15
C GLU A 37 32.79 21.34 2.90
N GLU A 38 33.15 20.98 1.66
CA GLU A 38 34.32 21.48 0.92
C GLU A 38 34.44 20.79 -0.46
N PRO A 39 35.24 21.29 -1.43
CA PRO A 39 35.17 22.58 -2.08
C PRO A 39 35.06 22.46 -3.62
N THR A 40 34.66 23.57 -4.25
CA THR A 40 34.71 23.80 -5.71
C THR A 40 36.14 23.81 -6.25
N VAL A 41 36.42 23.06 -7.32
CA VAL A 41 37.47 23.41 -8.28
C VAL A 41 36.95 23.20 -9.70
N ALA A 42 36.98 24.28 -10.48
CA ALA A 42 36.68 24.32 -11.90
C ALA A 42 37.87 23.79 -12.73
N ALA A 43 37.59 23.06 -13.81
CA ALA A 43 38.49 22.98 -14.97
C ALA A 43 37.72 22.60 -16.25
N THR A 44 37.82 23.48 -17.24
CA THR A 44 37.34 23.37 -18.62
C THR A 44 38.36 22.62 -19.48
N VAL A 45 37.95 21.68 -20.36
CA VAL A 45 38.62 21.48 -21.68
C VAL A 45 37.67 20.84 -22.71
N THR A 46 37.66 21.43 -23.92
CA THR A 46 37.06 21.02 -25.19
C THR A 46 37.86 19.88 -25.87
N THR A 47 37.21 18.91 -26.54
CA THR A 47 37.82 18.22 -27.70
C THR A 47 36.79 17.57 -28.65
N THR A 48 37.15 17.54 -29.93
CA THR A 48 36.36 17.42 -31.15
C THR A 48 36.12 15.97 -31.62
N ALA A 49 35.12 15.81 -32.50
CA ALA A 49 34.57 14.63 -33.19
C ALA A 49 35.54 13.56 -33.76
N THR A 50 35.05 12.33 -33.93
CA THR A 50 35.18 11.45 -35.13
C THR A 50 34.23 10.23 -35.03
N VAL A 51 33.41 10.01 -36.07
CA VAL A 51 32.65 8.78 -36.45
C VAL A 51 33.28 8.35 -37.81
N PRO A 52 33.43 7.08 -38.27
CA PRO A 52 32.43 5.98 -38.36
C PRO A 52 33.05 4.54 -38.23
N PRO A 53 32.47 3.45 -38.82
CA PRO A 53 31.46 2.57 -38.22
C PRO A 53 31.93 1.10 -38.10
N VAL A 54 31.37 0.31 -37.17
CA VAL A 54 31.49 -1.17 -37.20
C VAL A 54 30.16 -1.82 -36.88
N MET A 55 29.86 -2.83 -37.71
CA MET A 55 28.65 -3.61 -37.84
C MET A 55 28.32 -4.52 -36.64
N GLY A 56 27.02 -4.71 -36.41
CA GLY A 56 26.43 -5.87 -35.74
C GLY A 56 26.22 -5.71 -34.24
N PRO A 57 24.97 -5.82 -33.76
CA PRO A 57 24.58 -7.12 -33.22
C PRO A 57 23.18 -7.60 -33.64
N THR A 58 23.09 -8.90 -33.87
CA THR A 58 21.85 -9.68 -33.96
C THR A 58 21.05 -9.48 -32.68
N THR A 59 19.97 -8.69 -32.75
CA THR A 59 19.02 -8.56 -31.64
C THR A 59 18.03 -9.72 -31.71
N THR A 60 18.24 -10.71 -30.84
CA THR A 60 17.17 -11.60 -30.40
C THR A 60 16.13 -10.73 -29.70
N SER A 61 15.03 -10.45 -30.39
CA SER A 61 13.87 -9.75 -29.83
C SER A 61 13.22 -10.62 -28.76
N THR A 62 13.56 -10.36 -27.50
CA THR A 62 12.73 -10.73 -26.35
C THR A 62 11.35 -10.09 -26.55
N PRO A 63 10.23 -10.84 -26.47
CA PRO A 63 8.93 -10.20 -26.45
C PRO A 63 8.82 -9.39 -25.16
N THR A 64 8.82 -8.07 -25.29
CA THR A 64 8.39 -7.13 -24.26
C THR A 64 7.02 -7.60 -23.75
N PRO A 65 6.83 -7.92 -22.45
CA PRO A 65 5.50 -8.13 -21.94
C PRO A 65 4.74 -6.82 -22.12
N THR A 66 3.74 -6.84 -22.98
CA THR A 66 2.80 -5.73 -23.13
C THR A 66 2.22 -5.44 -21.75
N PRO A 67 2.27 -4.19 -21.26
CA PRO A 67 1.51 -3.82 -20.09
C PRO A 67 0.06 -4.20 -20.38
N ASN A 68 -0.51 -5.11 -19.59
CA ASN A 68 -1.92 -5.43 -19.68
C ASN A 68 -2.69 -4.20 -19.15
N THR A 69 -2.81 -3.16 -19.98
CA THR A 69 -3.68 -2.01 -19.78
C THR A 69 -5.12 -2.46 -20.00
N ALA A 70 -5.61 -3.37 -19.17
CA ALA A 70 -7.03 -3.56 -18.99
C ALA A 70 -7.48 -2.48 -18.00
N THR A 71 -7.65 -1.25 -18.48
CA THR A 71 -8.39 -0.22 -17.74
C THR A 71 -9.83 -0.71 -17.63
N PRO A 72 -10.33 -1.09 -16.44
CA PRO A 72 -11.72 -1.48 -16.31
C PRO A 72 -12.58 -0.22 -16.32
N THR A 73 -13.48 -0.12 -17.29
CA THR A 73 -14.55 0.89 -17.32
C THR A 73 -15.44 0.71 -16.08
N ALA A 74 -15.53 1.74 -15.24
CA ALA A 74 -16.11 1.72 -13.89
C ALA A 74 -17.64 1.56 -13.80
N ALA A 75 -18.32 1.02 -14.82
CA ALA A 75 -19.79 0.98 -14.88
C ALA A 75 -20.41 -0.42 -14.62
N ASP A 76 -19.66 -1.51 -14.78
CA ASP A 76 -20.18 -2.88 -14.64
C ASP A 76 -19.51 -3.65 -13.50
N PRO A 77 -20.21 -4.59 -12.84
CA PRO A 77 -19.60 -5.48 -11.88
C PRO A 77 -18.50 -6.32 -12.53
N LEU A 78 -17.25 -6.07 -12.14
CA LEU A 78 -16.07 -6.72 -12.71
C LEU A 78 -15.89 -8.10 -12.09
N ALA A 79 -15.64 -9.11 -12.93
CA ALA A 79 -15.27 -10.44 -12.47
C ALA A 79 -13.92 -10.41 -11.72
N LEU A 80 -13.73 -11.33 -10.77
CA LEU A 80 -12.45 -11.46 -10.08
C LEU A 80 -11.35 -11.86 -11.06
N ARG A 81 -10.22 -11.17 -10.98
CA ARG A 81 -8.97 -11.55 -11.66
C ARG A 81 -8.33 -12.75 -10.97
N GLU A 82 -7.32 -13.34 -11.60
CA GLU A 82 -6.53 -14.40 -10.97
C GLU A 82 -5.84 -13.90 -9.70
N VAL A 83 -5.18 -12.74 -9.77
CA VAL A 83 -4.58 -12.06 -8.60
C VAL A 83 -5.58 -11.88 -7.48
N ASP A 84 -6.83 -11.48 -7.79
CA ASP A 84 -7.85 -11.27 -6.76
C ASP A 84 -8.21 -12.58 -6.05
N ARG A 85 -8.36 -13.67 -6.80
CA ARG A 85 -8.66 -15.00 -6.24
C ARG A 85 -7.52 -15.51 -5.37
N GLU A 86 -6.26 -15.34 -5.79
CA GLU A 86 -5.09 -15.75 -5.02
C GLU A 86 -4.98 -14.97 -3.69
N ILE A 87 -5.24 -13.66 -3.74
CA ILE A 87 -5.29 -12.80 -2.54
C ILE A 87 -6.42 -13.22 -1.60
N LEU A 88 -7.63 -13.42 -2.13
CA LEU A 88 -8.80 -13.86 -1.35
C LEU A 88 -8.60 -15.25 -0.72
N ALA A 89 -7.90 -16.16 -1.39
CA ALA A 89 -7.55 -17.46 -0.84
C ALA A 89 -6.50 -17.34 0.29
N ARG A 90 -5.63 -16.33 0.24
CA ARG A 90 -4.60 -16.09 1.26
C ARG A 90 -5.12 -15.35 2.49
N LEU A 91 -6.12 -14.48 2.32
CA LEU A 91 -6.70 -13.61 3.35
C LEU A 91 -7.13 -14.32 4.67
N PRO A 92 -7.74 -15.52 4.64
CA PRO A 92 -8.11 -16.24 5.87
C PRO A 92 -6.91 -16.73 6.68
N MET A 93 -5.73 -16.84 6.08
CA MET A 93 -4.53 -17.29 6.77
C MET A 93 -3.96 -16.16 7.64
N SER A 94 -3.78 -16.44 8.92
CA SER A 94 -3.18 -15.48 9.85
C SER A 94 -1.74 -15.14 9.46
N ILE A 95 -1.37 -13.86 9.64
CA ILE A 95 0.00 -13.40 9.53
C ILE A 95 0.64 -13.22 10.91
N SER A 96 1.92 -13.58 11.01
CA SER A 96 2.76 -13.28 12.17
C SER A 96 3.17 -11.81 12.16
N GLY A 97 3.02 -11.12 13.29
CA GLY A 97 3.33 -9.69 13.40
C GLY A 97 2.31 -8.79 12.71
N ALA A 98 2.68 -7.52 12.54
CA ALA A 98 1.82 -6.46 12.00
C ALA A 98 1.83 -6.37 10.47
N LYS A 99 2.85 -6.93 9.79
CA LYS A 99 3.02 -6.79 8.35
C LYS A 99 3.77 -7.97 7.74
N VAL A 100 3.33 -8.39 6.55
CA VAL A 100 4.10 -9.27 5.66
C VAL A 100 4.36 -8.52 4.36
N LYS A 101 5.64 -8.36 3.99
CA LYS A 101 6.05 -7.74 2.72
C LYS A 101 6.18 -8.80 1.62
N ASP A 102 5.79 -8.44 0.40
CA ASP A 102 5.87 -9.30 -0.79
C ASP A 102 5.41 -10.75 -0.50
N ALA A 103 4.15 -10.87 -0.13
CA ALA A 103 3.57 -12.12 0.34
C ALA A 103 3.46 -13.20 -0.76
N PHE A 104 3.61 -12.81 -2.04
CA PHE A 104 3.54 -13.68 -3.21
C PHE A 104 4.84 -13.63 -4.01
N LYS A 105 5.95 -14.04 -3.39
CA LYS A 105 7.26 -14.06 -4.02
C LYS A 105 7.27 -14.83 -5.34
N GLY A 106 7.92 -14.27 -6.36
CA GLY A 106 8.04 -14.89 -7.68
C GLY A 106 6.82 -14.70 -8.59
N LYS A 107 5.75 -14.05 -8.11
CA LYS A 107 4.65 -13.60 -8.97
C LYS A 107 5.03 -12.30 -9.70
N SER A 108 4.33 -12.03 -10.80
CA SER A 108 4.46 -10.81 -11.60
C SER A 108 3.96 -9.55 -10.88
N TYR A 109 3.28 -9.73 -9.75
CA TYR A 109 2.75 -8.68 -8.88
C TYR A 109 3.34 -8.84 -7.47
N LYS A 110 3.23 -7.79 -6.67
CA LYS A 110 3.68 -7.72 -5.28
C LYS A 110 2.51 -7.33 -4.38
N VAL A 111 2.39 -7.99 -3.24
CA VAL A 111 1.33 -7.69 -2.25
C VAL A 111 1.91 -7.58 -0.86
N ASP A 112 1.61 -6.48 -0.19
CA ASP A 112 1.92 -6.27 1.21
C ASP A 112 0.64 -6.43 2.05
N PHE A 113 0.64 -7.36 3.01
CA PHE A 113 -0.46 -7.54 3.97
C PHE A 113 -0.18 -6.81 5.27
N TYR A 114 -1.22 -6.19 5.84
CA TYR A 114 -1.17 -5.44 7.08
C TYR A 114 -2.23 -5.96 8.05
N LYS A 115 -1.80 -6.14 9.30
CA LYS A 115 -2.65 -6.37 10.47
C LYS A 115 -2.35 -5.23 11.43
N ASP A 116 -3.15 -4.18 11.31
CA ASP A 116 -3.03 -2.98 12.14
C ASP A 116 -3.44 -3.29 13.60
N ASP A 117 -3.01 -2.44 14.54
CA ASP A 117 -3.25 -2.65 15.96
C ASP A 117 -4.75 -2.73 16.27
N GLY A 118 -5.13 -3.70 17.10
CA GLY A 118 -6.54 -3.96 17.44
C GLY A 118 -7.27 -4.90 16.48
N PHE A 119 -6.65 -5.32 15.38
CA PHE A 119 -7.22 -6.31 14.46
C PHE A 119 -6.63 -7.71 14.67
N ALA A 120 -7.49 -8.73 14.71
CA ALA A 120 -7.07 -10.13 14.85
C ALA A 120 -6.56 -10.73 13.53
N LYS A 121 -7.00 -10.17 12.40
CA LYS A 121 -6.73 -10.63 11.03
C LYS A 121 -6.22 -9.48 10.17
N VAL A 122 -5.76 -9.80 8.97
CA VAL A 122 -5.40 -8.81 7.96
C VAL A 122 -6.62 -7.91 7.70
N ASN A 123 -6.45 -6.61 7.93
CA ASN A 123 -7.49 -5.60 7.75
C ASN A 123 -7.17 -4.67 6.57
N ARG A 124 -5.95 -4.74 6.02
CA ARG A 124 -5.53 -3.91 4.88
C ARG A 124 -4.46 -4.61 4.06
N LEU A 125 -4.44 -4.35 2.76
CA LEU A 125 -3.36 -4.75 1.86
C LEU A 125 -3.08 -3.69 0.80
N LYS A 126 -1.88 -3.74 0.24
CA LYS A 126 -1.48 -2.96 -0.94
C LYS A 126 -0.99 -3.90 -2.03
N ILE A 127 -1.34 -3.59 -3.27
CA ILE A 127 -1.00 -4.38 -4.46
C ILE A 127 -0.30 -3.46 -5.44
N ASP A 128 0.82 -3.94 -5.93
CA ASP A 128 1.65 -3.40 -7.00
C ASP A 128 1.60 -4.48 -8.10
N LEU A 129 0.90 -4.21 -9.19
CA LEU A 129 0.52 -5.18 -10.22
C LEU A 129 1.66 -5.45 -11.21
N ASP A 130 2.61 -4.53 -11.36
CA ASP A 130 3.71 -4.61 -12.32
C ASP A 130 5.12 -4.58 -11.70
N ARG A 131 5.20 -4.50 -10.36
CA ARG A 131 6.42 -4.48 -9.53
C ARG A 131 7.30 -3.28 -9.77
N ASP A 132 6.72 -2.12 -10.05
CA ASP A 132 7.46 -0.87 -10.26
C ASP A 132 7.68 -0.05 -8.96
N ASP A 133 7.31 -0.63 -7.81
CA ASP A 133 7.32 -0.02 -6.47
C ASP A 133 6.31 1.13 -6.27
N LYS A 134 5.31 1.26 -7.15
CA LYS A 134 4.11 2.06 -6.93
C LYS A 134 2.88 1.18 -6.69
N TRP A 135 1.98 1.67 -5.85
CA TRP A 135 0.82 0.88 -5.43
C TRP A 135 -0.41 1.18 -6.28
N ASP A 136 -0.67 0.35 -7.29
CA ASP A 136 -1.89 0.41 -8.11
C ASP A 136 -3.17 0.31 -7.28
N GLU A 137 -3.15 -0.52 -6.24
CA GLU A 137 -4.35 -0.80 -5.47
C GLU A 137 -4.09 -0.89 -3.97
N LYS A 138 -5.12 -0.51 -3.22
CA LYS A 138 -5.19 -0.70 -1.77
C LYS A 138 -6.54 -1.29 -1.43
N TRP A 139 -6.56 -2.37 -0.66
CA TRP A 139 -7.81 -2.93 -0.17
C TRP A 139 -7.93 -2.79 1.33
N ASP A 140 -9.12 -2.38 1.77
CA ASP A 140 -9.51 -2.31 3.17
C ASP A 140 -10.52 -3.44 3.45
N ILE A 141 -10.21 -4.27 4.43
CA ILE A 141 -10.98 -5.46 4.81
C ILE A 141 -11.62 -5.19 6.16
N GLU A 142 -12.95 -5.13 6.16
CA GLU A 142 -13.74 -5.03 7.37
C GLU A 142 -14.25 -6.42 7.74
N ASP A 143 -14.10 -6.80 9.02
CA ASP A 143 -14.70 -8.01 9.53
C ASP A 143 -16.22 -7.98 9.31
N GLY A 144 -16.73 -9.07 8.72
CA GLY A 144 -18.14 -9.22 8.36
C GLY A 144 -18.56 -10.68 8.50
N SER A 145 -19.81 -10.90 8.86
CA SER A 145 -20.45 -12.22 8.91
C SER A 145 -21.57 -12.26 7.87
N PRO A 146 -21.68 -13.33 7.05
CA PRO A 146 -20.83 -14.53 7.02
C PRO A 146 -19.48 -14.34 6.30
N THR A 147 -19.32 -13.27 5.53
CA THR A 147 -18.10 -12.96 4.75
C THR A 147 -17.61 -11.55 5.07
N PRO A 148 -16.28 -11.31 5.01
CA PRO A 148 -15.74 -9.97 5.21
C PRO A 148 -16.21 -9.02 4.12
N LYS A 149 -16.33 -7.74 4.46
CA LYS A 149 -16.61 -6.67 3.48
C LYS A 149 -15.28 -6.14 3.00
N ILE A 150 -15.05 -6.19 1.69
CA ILE A 150 -13.78 -5.74 1.10
C ILE A 150 -14.04 -4.52 0.22
N LYS A 151 -13.32 -3.45 0.50
CA LYS A 151 -13.26 -2.23 -0.32
C LYS A 151 -11.96 -2.26 -1.11
N ARG A 152 -12.02 -2.02 -2.40
CA ARG A 152 -10.87 -1.91 -3.29
C ARG A 152 -10.76 -0.47 -3.78
N HIS A 153 -9.64 0.15 -3.52
CA HIS A 153 -9.24 1.47 -3.96
C HIS A 153 -8.21 1.30 -5.09
N VAL A 154 -8.46 1.88 -6.26
CA VAL A 154 -7.62 1.73 -7.47
C VAL A 154 -7.08 3.09 -7.89
N ALA A 155 -5.79 3.14 -8.22
CA ALA A 155 -5.09 4.26 -8.82
C ALA A 155 -4.90 4.00 -10.32
N PRO A 156 -5.84 4.40 -11.21
CA PRO A 156 -5.86 3.93 -12.60
C PRO A 156 -4.69 4.46 -13.46
N ARG A 157 -3.96 5.45 -12.95
CA ARG A 157 -2.80 6.07 -13.62
C ARG A 157 -1.47 5.69 -12.99
N ASP A 158 -1.50 4.73 -12.05
CA ASP A 158 -0.30 4.31 -11.33
C ASP A 158 0.45 5.51 -10.69
N ASP A 159 -0.33 6.37 -10.05
CA ASP A 159 0.10 7.61 -9.40
C ASP A 159 -0.21 7.60 -7.89
N GLU A 160 -0.59 6.42 -7.37
CA GLU A 160 -1.14 6.19 -6.03
C GLU A 160 -2.34 7.08 -5.67
N GLN A 161 -2.96 7.74 -6.66
CA GLN A 161 -4.18 8.51 -6.48
C GLN A 161 -5.39 7.60 -6.69
N TYR A 162 -5.92 7.08 -5.58
CA TYR A 162 -7.02 6.14 -5.60
C TYR A 162 -8.37 6.80 -5.95
N THR A 163 -8.60 7.04 -7.23
CA THR A 163 -9.79 7.76 -7.73
C THR A 163 -11.00 6.85 -7.95
N ASP A 164 -10.80 5.54 -8.05
CA ASP A 164 -11.87 4.57 -8.21
C ASP A 164 -12.01 3.67 -6.96
N GLU A 165 -13.25 3.41 -6.56
CA GLU A 165 -13.59 2.55 -5.41
C GLU A 165 -14.57 1.46 -5.84
N TYR A 166 -14.30 0.23 -5.41
CA TYR A 166 -15.14 -0.95 -5.64
C TYR A 166 -15.43 -1.67 -4.33
N ARG A 167 -16.53 -2.42 -4.30
CA ARG A 167 -16.93 -3.32 -3.21
C ARG A 167 -17.03 -4.74 -3.72
N LEU A 168 -16.47 -5.69 -2.98
CA LEU A 168 -16.62 -7.10 -3.30
C LEU A 168 -18.02 -7.57 -2.87
N LEU A 169 -18.85 -7.94 -3.83
CA LEU A 169 -20.20 -8.47 -3.64
C LEU A 169 -20.33 -9.76 -4.44
N GLU A 170 -20.69 -10.86 -3.78
CA GLU A 170 -20.97 -12.16 -4.43
C GLU A 170 -19.84 -12.64 -5.38
N GLY A 171 -18.58 -12.38 -5.01
CA GLY A 171 -17.42 -12.77 -5.83
C GLY A 171 -17.22 -11.90 -7.08
N ARG A 172 -17.74 -10.66 -7.08
CA ARG A 172 -17.54 -9.66 -8.13
C ARG A 172 -17.26 -8.29 -7.53
N TRP A 173 -16.50 -7.47 -8.23
CA TRP A 173 -16.27 -6.07 -7.86
C TRP A 173 -17.38 -5.19 -8.38
N SER A 174 -18.22 -4.65 -7.50
CA SER A 174 -19.19 -3.62 -7.87
C SER A 174 -18.56 -2.24 -7.68
N PRO A 175 -18.64 -1.32 -8.67
CA PRO A 175 -18.21 0.06 -8.46
C PRO A 175 -19.05 0.70 -7.35
N LYS A 176 -18.43 1.57 -6.55
CA LYS A 176 -19.17 2.45 -5.64
C LYS A 176 -19.90 3.49 -6.48
N ALA A 177 -21.22 3.50 -6.39
CA ALA A 177 -22.03 4.56 -6.99
C ALA A 177 -21.51 5.93 -6.51
N ARG A 178 -21.20 6.80 -7.48
CA ARG A 178 -20.72 8.17 -7.23
C ARG A 178 -21.86 9.08 -6.78
#